data_AF-A0A7V9EHN3-F1
#
_entry.id   AF-A0A7V9EHN3-F1
#
_cell.length_a   1.000
_cell.length_b   1.000
_cell.length_c   1.000
_cell.angle_alpha   90.00
_cell.angle_beta   90.00
_cell.angle_gamma   90.00
#
_symmetry.space_group_name_H-M   'P 1'
#
loop_
_entity.id
_entity.type
_entity.pdbx_description
1 polymer ?
#
loop_
_entity_poly.entity_id
_entity_poly.type
_entity_poly.pdbx_seq_one_letter_code
_entity_poly.pdbx_strand_id
1 'polypeptide(L)'
;IDSSERPTDSDYVRYLYLVRRLQAQDYRPALDDWPFVFVDLTFNSILAAAEVDLAWLWDELGEDGERASTGAARLTAALAERWDEAGAVYLEDDGDSTTADETIDAMFPLYAGVPQPEQARRLFDEALWSPTRFGPSPEAPWPVTSASKSSPAFDPRRYWRGPVWVNVNWFFIQGLERYGLQTEADELRRLTLELVSRSGFVEYYDPRSGGPLGVSDFSWSAALTLDLLLRP
;
A
#
# COMPACT_ATOMS: atom_id res chain seq x y z
N ILE A 1 13.26 -0.34 -20.14
CA ILE A 1 12.77 -1.10 -18.97
C ILE A 1 12.98 -2.58 -19.27
N ASP A 2 13.60 -3.31 -18.35
CA ASP A 2 13.86 -4.74 -18.50
C ASP A 2 12.55 -5.54 -18.30
N SER A 3 12.32 -6.56 -19.12
CA SER A 3 11.21 -7.52 -18.96
C SER A 3 11.18 -8.22 -17.59
N SER A 4 12.35 -8.38 -16.94
CA SER A 4 12.41 -8.95 -15.59
C SER A 4 11.76 -8.06 -14.54
N GLU A 5 11.57 -6.77 -14.84
CA GLU A 5 11.00 -5.77 -13.94
C GLU A 5 9.48 -5.63 -14.11
N ARG A 6 8.88 -6.30 -15.09
CA ARG A 6 7.47 -6.11 -15.49
C ARG A 6 6.62 -7.36 -15.27
N PRO A 7 5.27 -7.23 -15.25
CA PRO A 7 4.38 -8.38 -15.33
C PRO A 7 4.67 -9.24 -16.56
N THR A 8 4.37 -10.53 -16.47
CA THR A 8 4.63 -11.49 -17.54
C THR A 8 3.59 -11.38 -18.66
N ASP A 9 3.86 -11.99 -19.81
CA ASP A 9 2.88 -12.08 -20.90
C ASP A 9 1.57 -12.74 -20.44
N SER A 10 1.67 -13.75 -19.58
CA SER A 10 0.51 -14.43 -19.00
C SER A 10 -0.34 -13.49 -18.15
N ASP A 11 0.30 -12.60 -17.38
CA ASP A 11 -0.40 -11.56 -16.60
C ASP A 11 -1.12 -10.58 -17.55
N TYR A 12 -0.43 -10.09 -18.58
CA TYR A 12 -1.02 -9.19 -19.57
C TYR A 12 -2.19 -9.80 -20.35
N VAL A 13 -2.15 -11.10 -20.66
CA VAL A 13 -3.29 -11.81 -21.27
C VAL A 13 -4.53 -11.72 -20.38
N ARG A 14 -4.37 -11.91 -19.06
CA ARG A 14 -5.49 -11.80 -18.09
C ARG A 14 -5.99 -10.36 -17.99
N TYR A 15 -5.10 -9.37 -17.92
CA TYR A 15 -5.49 -7.96 -17.85
C TYR A 15 -6.30 -7.55 -19.08
N LEU A 16 -5.83 -7.90 -20.28
CA LEU A 16 -6.52 -7.59 -21.53
C LEU A 16 -7.83 -8.36 -21.69
N TYR A 17 -7.92 -9.58 -21.15
CA TYR A 17 -9.17 -10.32 -21.10
C TYR A 17 -10.25 -9.56 -20.30
N LEU A 18 -9.91 -9.04 -19.12
CA LEU A 18 -10.84 -8.24 -18.31
C LEU A 18 -11.29 -6.98 -19.04
N VAL A 19 -10.36 -6.22 -19.64
CA VAL A 19 -10.68 -5.01 -20.41
C VAL A 19 -11.62 -5.31 -21.57
N ARG A 20 -11.36 -6.36 -22.35
CA ARG A 20 -12.22 -6.77 -23.47
C ARG A 20 -13.61 -7.21 -23.01
N ARG A 21 -13.68 -7.91 -21.87
CA ARG A 21 -14.97 -8.34 -21.30
C ARG A 21 -15.79 -7.15 -20.81
N LEU A 22 -15.16 -6.15 -20.17
CA LEU A 22 -15.82 -4.91 -19.76
C LEU A 22 -16.36 -4.15 -20.99
N GLN A 23 -15.54 -4.03 -22.03
CA GLN A 23 -15.93 -3.38 -23.28
C GLN A 23 -17.14 -4.07 -23.92
N ALA A 24 -17.18 -5.41 -23.93
CA ALA A 24 -18.30 -6.17 -24.47
C ALA A 24 -19.62 -6.01 -23.68
N GLN A 25 -19.56 -5.44 -22.47
CA GLN A 25 -20.70 -5.19 -21.59
C GLN A 25 -20.96 -3.69 -21.38
N ASP A 26 -20.49 -2.83 -22.30
CA ASP A 26 -20.61 -1.37 -22.21
C ASP A 26 -20.14 -0.80 -20.86
N TYR A 27 -19.11 -1.42 -20.27
CA TYR A 27 -18.54 -1.07 -18.96
C TYR A 27 -19.55 -1.13 -17.80
N ARG A 28 -20.60 -1.95 -17.91
CA ARG A 28 -21.63 -2.15 -16.87
C ARG A 28 -21.77 -3.65 -16.53
N PRO A 29 -20.73 -4.26 -15.92
CA PRO A 29 -20.77 -5.68 -15.62
C PRO A 29 -21.76 -6.00 -14.49
N ALA A 30 -22.41 -7.16 -14.60
CA ALA A 30 -23.01 -7.82 -13.44
C ALA A 30 -21.91 -8.52 -12.64
N LEU A 31 -21.85 -8.28 -11.34
CA LEU A 31 -20.75 -8.76 -10.50
C LEU A 31 -20.85 -10.25 -10.16
N ASP A 32 -22.07 -10.80 -10.11
CA ASP A 32 -22.33 -12.18 -9.68
C ASP A 32 -21.56 -13.25 -10.47
N ASP A 33 -21.26 -12.99 -11.75
CA ASP A 33 -20.52 -13.89 -12.65
C ASP A 33 -19.21 -13.26 -13.17
N TRP A 34 -18.69 -12.25 -12.47
CA TRP A 34 -17.49 -11.55 -12.90
C TRP A 34 -16.23 -12.37 -12.57
N PRO A 35 -15.28 -12.54 -13.52
CA PRO A 35 -14.19 -13.50 -13.39
C PRO A 35 -13.06 -13.03 -12.45
N PHE A 36 -13.17 -11.83 -11.88
CA PHE A 36 -12.20 -11.27 -10.94
C PHE A 36 -12.88 -10.20 -10.08
N VAL A 37 -13.22 -10.56 -8.85
CA VAL A 37 -13.77 -9.65 -7.84
C VAL A 37 -12.81 -9.65 -6.66
N PHE A 38 -12.56 -8.48 -6.07
CA PHE A 38 -11.60 -8.36 -4.98
C PHE A 38 -11.96 -7.17 -4.09
N VAL A 39 -11.89 -7.36 -2.78
CA VAL A 39 -11.99 -6.29 -1.78
C VAL A 39 -10.57 -5.84 -1.41
N ASP A 40 -10.09 -4.84 -2.13
CA ASP A 40 -8.75 -4.29 -1.98
C ASP A 40 -8.63 -3.43 -0.69
N LEU A 41 -7.76 -3.84 0.23
CA LEU A 41 -7.54 -3.13 1.49
C LEU A 41 -6.84 -1.79 1.28
N THR A 42 -5.91 -1.68 0.34
CA THR A 42 -5.23 -0.44 -0.03
C THR A 42 -6.23 0.59 -0.54
N PHE A 43 -7.05 0.21 -1.51
CA PHE A 43 -8.06 1.10 -2.08
C PHE A 43 -9.06 1.56 -1.03
N ASN A 44 -9.61 0.64 -0.23
CA ASN A 44 -10.60 0.97 0.79
C ASN A 44 -10.00 1.80 1.94
N SER A 45 -8.74 1.60 2.30
CA SER A 45 -8.05 2.41 3.31
C SER A 45 -7.82 3.85 2.83
N ILE A 46 -7.38 4.01 1.58
CA ILE A 46 -7.23 5.35 0.98
C ILE A 46 -8.59 6.03 0.87
N LEU A 47 -9.64 5.31 0.47
CA LEU A 47 -11.00 5.85 0.42
C LEU A 47 -11.52 6.24 1.81
N ALA A 48 -11.26 5.44 2.84
CA ALA A 48 -11.65 5.77 4.22
C ALA A 48 -10.99 7.06 4.69
N ALA A 49 -9.67 7.20 4.48
CA ALA A 49 -8.94 8.43 4.79
C ALA A 49 -9.49 9.63 3.99
N ALA A 50 -9.71 9.46 2.69
CA ALA A 50 -10.25 10.51 1.83
C ALA A 50 -11.66 10.96 2.23
N GLU A 51 -12.52 10.05 2.70
CA GLU A 51 -13.85 10.39 3.20
C GLU A 51 -13.79 11.16 4.53
N VAL A 52 -12.83 10.87 5.40
CA VAL A 52 -12.56 11.67 6.60
C VAL A 52 -12.09 13.07 6.22
N ASP A 53 -11.12 13.18 5.32
CA ASP A 53 -10.58 14.47 4.88
C ASP A 53 -11.64 15.30 4.16
N LEU A 54 -12.50 14.66 3.36
CA LEU A 54 -13.60 15.34 2.66
C LEU A 54 -14.69 15.80 3.62
N ALA A 55 -15.00 15.04 4.66
CA ALA A 55 -15.92 15.49 5.71
C ALA A 55 -15.35 16.74 6.43
N TRP A 56 -14.07 16.73 6.76
CA TRP A 56 -13.40 17.89 7.34
C TRP A 56 -13.43 19.11 6.40
N LEU A 57 -13.18 18.92 5.10
CA LEU A 57 -13.27 20.01 4.12
C LEU A 57 -14.66 20.63 4.04
N TRP A 58 -15.72 19.83 4.14
CA TRP A 58 -17.09 20.36 4.18
C TRP A 58 -17.34 21.21 5.42
N ASP A 59 -16.89 20.75 6.59
CA ASP A 59 -17.00 21.49 7.85
C ASP A 59 -16.26 22.85 7.78
N GLU A 60 -15.06 22.89 7.20
CA GLU A 60 -14.28 24.12 7.01
C GLU A 60 -14.97 25.12 6.05
N LEU A 61 -15.78 24.61 5.11
CA LEU A 61 -16.57 25.42 4.19
C LEU A 61 -17.93 25.84 4.78
N GLY A 62 -18.28 25.34 5.98
CA GLY A 62 -19.59 25.56 6.59
C GLY A 62 -20.74 24.87 5.86
N GLU A 63 -20.42 23.78 5.15
CA GLU A 63 -21.37 22.96 4.40
C GLU A 63 -21.57 21.58 5.07
N ASP A 64 -22.54 20.80 4.57
CA ASP A 64 -22.91 19.51 5.18
C ASP A 64 -22.02 18.35 4.70
N GLY A 65 -21.21 17.82 5.62
CA GLY A 65 -20.33 16.67 5.40
C GLY A 65 -20.97 15.29 5.66
N GLU A 66 -22.28 15.17 5.94
CA GLU A 66 -22.92 13.93 6.41
C GLU A 66 -22.66 12.71 5.51
N ARG A 67 -22.68 12.89 4.18
CA ARG A 67 -22.40 11.80 3.23
C ARG A 67 -20.98 11.27 3.41
N ALA A 68 -20.00 12.17 3.55
CA ALA A 68 -18.60 11.80 3.66
C ALA A 68 -18.30 11.17 5.02
N SER A 69 -18.81 11.76 6.11
CA SER A 69 -18.64 11.21 7.46
C SER A 69 -19.29 9.84 7.63
N THR A 70 -20.48 9.64 7.04
CA THR A 70 -21.15 8.32 7.01
C THR A 70 -20.34 7.31 6.17
N GLY A 71 -19.78 7.75 5.03
CA GLY A 71 -18.91 6.93 4.19
C GLY A 71 -17.65 6.47 4.94
N ALA A 72 -16.97 7.41 5.59
CA ALA A 72 -15.80 7.14 6.43
C ALA A 72 -16.12 6.14 7.54
N ALA A 73 -17.19 6.37 8.32
CA ALA A 73 -17.58 5.47 9.41
C ALA A 73 -17.85 4.04 8.92
N ARG A 74 -18.55 3.89 7.78
CA ARG A 74 -18.83 2.59 7.18
C ARG A 74 -17.55 1.87 6.73
N LEU A 75 -16.64 2.58 6.05
CA LEU A 75 -15.40 1.99 5.55
C LEU A 75 -14.47 1.61 6.69
N THR A 76 -14.30 2.48 7.69
CA THR A 76 -13.51 2.20 8.89
C THR A 76 -14.04 0.98 9.65
N ALA A 77 -15.36 0.86 9.83
CA ALA A 77 -15.96 -0.31 10.46
C ALA A 77 -15.70 -1.59 9.65
N ALA A 78 -15.90 -1.55 8.33
CA ALA A 78 -15.66 -2.70 7.47
C ALA A 78 -14.19 -3.13 7.44
N LEU A 79 -13.24 -2.18 7.45
CA LEU A 79 -11.81 -2.48 7.54
C LEU A 79 -11.44 -3.06 8.91
N ALA A 80 -12.01 -2.54 9.99
CA ALA A 80 -11.75 -3.03 11.35
C ALA A 80 -12.15 -4.50 11.52
N GLU A 81 -13.23 -4.94 10.88
CA GLU A 81 -13.69 -6.33 10.88
C GLU A 81 -12.72 -7.31 10.19
N ARG A 82 -11.77 -6.80 9.39
CA ARG A 82 -10.78 -7.63 8.67
C ARG A 82 -9.54 -7.96 9.50
N TRP A 83 -9.44 -7.46 10.73
CA TRP A 83 -8.29 -7.72 11.59
C TRP A 83 -8.20 -9.20 12.00
N ASP A 84 -7.06 -9.83 11.74
CA ASP A 84 -6.68 -11.12 12.29
C ASP A 84 -5.71 -10.97 13.46
N GLU A 85 -6.21 -11.29 14.66
CA GLU A 85 -5.45 -11.16 15.91
C GLU A 85 -4.24 -12.10 15.95
N ALA A 86 -4.34 -13.29 15.34
CA ALA A 86 -3.29 -14.30 15.38
C ALA A 86 -2.08 -13.91 14.51
N GLY A 87 -2.33 -13.43 13.29
CA GLY A 87 -1.30 -13.05 12.33
C GLY A 87 -0.81 -11.61 12.44
N ALA A 88 -1.47 -10.75 13.21
CA ALA A 88 -1.23 -9.30 13.24
C ALA A 88 -1.30 -8.66 11.85
N VAL A 89 -2.37 -8.95 11.12
CA VAL A 89 -2.58 -8.51 9.74
C VAL A 89 -4.06 -8.24 9.50
N TYR A 90 -4.38 -7.48 8.44
CA TYR A 90 -5.73 -7.43 7.92
C TYR A 90 -5.89 -8.42 6.77
N LEU A 91 -7.03 -9.11 6.75
CA LEU A 91 -7.35 -10.13 5.76
C LEU A 91 -8.01 -9.51 4.53
N GLU A 92 -7.52 -9.92 3.36
CA GLU A 92 -8.13 -9.60 2.07
C GLU A 92 -9.26 -10.57 1.75
N ASP A 93 -10.07 -10.25 0.75
CA ASP A 93 -11.23 -11.03 0.33
C ASP A 93 -11.33 -11.04 -1.20
N ASP A 94 -11.07 -12.21 -1.78
CA ASP A 94 -11.10 -12.41 -3.23
C ASP A 94 -12.48 -12.88 -3.75
N GLY A 95 -13.51 -12.81 -2.91
CA GLY A 95 -14.86 -13.28 -3.20
C GLY A 95 -15.08 -14.77 -2.95
N ASP A 96 -14.02 -15.57 -2.91
CA ASP A 96 -14.07 -17.02 -2.64
C ASP A 96 -13.51 -17.37 -1.25
N SER A 97 -12.53 -16.60 -0.78
CA SER A 97 -11.81 -16.84 0.47
C SER A 97 -11.30 -15.56 1.12
N THR A 98 -11.03 -15.64 2.42
CA THR A 98 -10.30 -14.61 3.15
C THR A 98 -8.88 -15.06 3.43
N THR A 99 -7.90 -14.27 3.03
CA THR A 99 -6.48 -14.64 3.15
C THR A 99 -5.67 -13.52 3.79
N ALA A 100 -4.65 -13.93 4.55
CA ALA A 100 -3.56 -13.05 4.91
C ALA A 100 -2.59 -13.05 3.72
N ASP A 101 -2.91 -12.27 2.69
CA ASP A 101 -2.03 -12.16 1.55
C ASP A 101 -0.69 -11.56 1.99
N GLU A 102 0.38 -12.12 1.45
CA GLU A 102 1.75 -11.75 1.80
C GLU A 102 2.18 -10.44 1.11
N THR A 103 1.23 -9.56 0.80
CA THR A 103 1.46 -8.24 0.20
C THR A 103 1.42 -7.15 1.26
N ILE A 104 1.93 -5.99 0.89
CA ILE A 104 1.95 -4.83 1.77
C ILE A 104 0.54 -4.23 2.00
N ASP A 105 -0.45 -4.62 1.18
CA ASP A 105 -1.83 -4.11 1.20
C ASP A 105 -2.53 -4.40 2.53
N ALA A 106 -2.24 -5.55 3.14
CA ALA A 106 -2.71 -5.94 4.47
C ALA A 106 -2.35 -4.92 5.58
N MET A 107 -1.39 -4.02 5.33
CA MET A 107 -0.92 -3.03 6.30
C MET A 107 -1.57 -1.65 6.10
N PHE A 108 -2.23 -1.39 4.95
CA PHE A 108 -2.79 -0.08 4.62
C PHE A 108 -3.86 0.47 5.58
N PRO A 109 -4.62 -0.34 6.35
CA PRO A 109 -5.49 0.19 7.39
C PRO A 109 -4.76 1.06 8.42
N LEU A 110 -3.44 0.89 8.60
CA LEU A 110 -2.59 1.77 9.41
C LEU A 110 -2.64 3.23 8.92
N TYR A 111 -2.61 3.46 7.60
CA TYR A 111 -2.72 4.82 7.03
C TYR A 111 -4.09 5.44 7.32
N ALA A 112 -5.16 4.63 7.19
CA ALA A 112 -6.54 5.05 7.42
C ALA A 112 -6.87 5.31 8.90
N GLY A 113 -5.98 4.96 9.84
CA GLY A 113 -6.25 5.12 11.28
C GLY A 113 -7.28 4.13 11.82
N VAL A 114 -7.40 2.96 11.18
CA VAL A 114 -8.35 1.91 11.56
C VAL A 114 -7.89 1.09 12.78
N PRO A 115 -6.61 0.66 12.89
CA PRO A 115 -6.14 -0.11 14.03
C PRO A 115 -6.37 0.57 15.39
N GLN A 116 -6.51 -0.23 16.45
CA GLN A 116 -6.24 0.22 17.81
C GLN A 116 -4.74 0.49 18.00
N PRO A 117 -4.32 1.33 18.97
CA PRO A 117 -2.91 1.64 19.20
C PRO A 117 -2.01 0.40 19.35
N GLU A 118 -2.48 -0.63 20.05
CA GLU A 118 -1.77 -1.90 20.22
C GLU A 118 -1.65 -2.66 18.90
N GLN A 119 -2.70 -2.66 18.07
CA GLN A 119 -2.69 -3.28 16.75
C GLN A 119 -1.72 -2.55 15.80
N ALA A 120 -1.69 -1.21 15.84
CA ALA A 120 -0.72 -0.42 15.08
C ALA A 120 0.73 -0.75 15.46
N ARG A 121 1.01 -0.90 16.76
CA ARG A 121 2.33 -1.35 17.24
C ARG A 121 2.69 -2.74 16.71
N ARG A 122 1.75 -3.69 16.79
CA ARG A 122 1.96 -5.06 16.28
C ARG A 122 2.17 -5.09 14.77
N LEU A 123 1.39 -4.33 14.00
CA LEU A 123 1.59 -4.20 12.54
C LEU A 123 2.99 -3.71 12.20
N PHE A 124 3.52 -2.76 12.99
CA PHE A 124 4.90 -2.32 12.78
C PHE A 124 5.91 -3.43 13.13
N ASP A 125 5.86 -3.97 14.35
CA ASP A 125 6.87 -4.91 14.85
C ASP A 125 6.87 -6.26 14.14
N GLU A 126 5.67 -6.83 13.94
CA GLU A 126 5.50 -8.21 13.46
C GLU A 126 5.42 -8.27 11.93
N ALA A 127 5.16 -7.14 11.26
CA ALA A 127 4.99 -7.08 9.80
C ALA A 127 5.92 -6.05 9.13
N LEU A 128 5.60 -4.75 9.20
CA LEU A 128 6.26 -3.70 8.41
C LEU A 128 7.77 -3.65 8.64
N TRP A 129 8.22 -3.83 9.89
CA TRP A 129 9.63 -3.80 10.27
C TRP A 129 10.25 -5.19 10.50
N SER A 130 9.49 -6.26 10.21
CA SER A 130 9.99 -7.62 10.36
C SER A 130 11.02 -7.94 9.26
N PRO A 131 12.24 -8.40 9.62
CA PRO A 131 13.29 -8.70 8.65
C PRO A 131 12.98 -9.90 7.76
N THR A 132 12.06 -10.78 8.16
CA THR A 132 11.61 -11.93 7.36
C THR A 132 10.41 -11.58 6.46
N ARG A 133 9.72 -10.46 6.74
CA ARG A 133 8.57 -9.99 5.97
C ARG A 133 8.93 -8.77 5.12
N PHE A 134 8.58 -7.57 5.55
CA PHE A 134 8.68 -6.36 4.71
C PHE A 134 9.85 -5.44 5.06
N GLY A 135 10.33 -5.51 6.30
CA GLY A 135 11.31 -4.57 6.84
C GLY A 135 12.73 -4.83 6.36
N PRO A 136 13.70 -3.96 6.71
CA PRO A 136 15.11 -4.18 6.38
C PRO A 136 15.67 -5.50 6.93
N SER A 137 16.53 -6.15 6.15
CA SER A 137 17.34 -7.31 6.58
C SER A 137 18.76 -7.23 6.01
N PRO A 138 19.71 -8.06 6.46
CA PRO A 138 21.09 -8.05 5.92
C PRO A 138 21.17 -8.21 4.40
N GLU A 139 20.26 -8.98 3.81
CA GLU A 139 20.19 -9.24 2.35
C GLU A 139 19.37 -8.20 1.60
N ALA A 140 18.50 -7.47 2.31
CA ALA A 140 17.59 -6.47 1.78
C ALA A 140 17.51 -5.26 2.72
N PRO A 141 18.54 -4.39 2.74
CA PRO A 141 18.68 -3.35 3.78
C PRO A 141 17.74 -2.16 3.60
N TRP A 142 16.90 -2.13 2.56
CA TRP A 142 16.00 -1.02 2.26
C TRP A 142 14.54 -1.34 2.64
N PRO A 143 13.76 -0.35 3.14
CA PRO A 143 12.37 -0.54 3.57
C PRO A 143 11.36 0.01 2.56
N VAL A 144 10.05 -0.26 2.69
CA VAL A 144 9.48 -1.58 2.95
C VAL A 144 9.23 -2.26 1.61
N THR A 145 9.34 -3.58 1.54
CA THR A 145 9.08 -4.31 0.29
C THR A 145 7.57 -4.38 0.00
N SER A 146 7.18 -4.34 -1.27
CA SER A 146 5.76 -4.42 -1.65
C SER A 146 5.14 -5.81 -1.44
N ALA A 147 5.96 -6.84 -1.31
CA ALA A 147 5.58 -8.20 -0.95
C ALA A 147 6.51 -8.74 0.13
N SER A 148 6.02 -9.66 0.95
CA SER A 148 6.75 -10.29 2.05
C SER A 148 7.90 -11.10 1.49
N LYS A 149 9.09 -10.96 2.06
CA LYS A 149 10.27 -11.75 1.70
C LYS A 149 10.10 -13.24 2.03
N SER A 150 9.18 -13.60 2.92
CA SER A 150 8.79 -14.99 3.17
C SER A 150 8.01 -15.61 2.01
N SER A 151 7.46 -14.79 1.13
CA SER A 151 6.54 -15.26 0.11
C SER A 151 7.25 -16.02 -0.99
N PRO A 152 6.72 -17.19 -1.41
CA PRO A 152 7.17 -17.85 -2.64
C PRO A 152 7.03 -16.97 -3.89
N ALA A 153 6.15 -15.96 -3.83
CA ALA A 153 5.91 -15.02 -4.92
C ALA A 153 6.85 -13.79 -4.90
N PHE A 154 7.74 -13.69 -3.90
CA PHE A 154 8.67 -12.58 -3.75
C PHE A 154 9.68 -12.56 -4.91
N ASP A 155 9.71 -11.46 -5.64
CA ASP A 155 10.69 -11.15 -6.67
C ASP A 155 11.18 -9.71 -6.46
N PRO A 156 12.43 -9.49 -6.00
CA PRO A 156 12.94 -8.18 -5.60
C PRO A 156 13.08 -7.18 -6.76
N ARG A 157 12.90 -7.63 -8.01
CA ARG A 157 13.01 -6.76 -9.20
C ARG A 157 11.69 -6.54 -9.89
N ARG A 158 10.68 -7.38 -9.65
CA ARG A 158 9.46 -7.41 -10.45
C ARG A 158 8.34 -6.58 -9.83
N TYR A 159 8.24 -5.33 -10.25
CA TYR A 159 7.07 -4.48 -10.03
C TYR A 159 6.51 -4.50 -8.59
N TRP A 160 5.27 -4.94 -8.38
CA TRP A 160 4.64 -5.03 -7.05
C TRP A 160 4.95 -6.33 -6.28
N ARG A 161 5.89 -7.17 -6.74
CA ARG A 161 6.21 -8.46 -6.13
C ARG A 161 7.41 -8.43 -5.17
N GLY A 162 7.88 -7.27 -4.74
CA GLY A 162 9.03 -7.19 -3.83
C GLY A 162 9.79 -5.86 -3.79
N PRO A 163 9.87 -5.08 -4.87
CA PRO A 163 10.51 -3.78 -4.84
C PRO A 163 10.00 -2.81 -3.76
N VAL A 164 10.84 -1.82 -3.45
CA VAL A 164 10.52 -0.69 -2.58
C VAL A 164 9.88 0.43 -3.40
N TRP A 165 8.83 1.04 -2.86
CA TRP A 165 8.06 2.10 -3.51
C TRP A 165 7.94 3.33 -2.60
N VAL A 166 8.26 4.52 -3.14
CA VAL A 166 8.25 5.78 -2.36
C VAL A 166 6.85 6.13 -1.85
N ASN A 167 5.82 5.91 -2.67
CA ASN A 167 4.43 6.18 -2.27
C ASN A 167 3.95 5.27 -1.14
N VAL A 168 4.34 3.99 -1.16
CA VAL A 168 4.03 3.04 -0.08
C VAL A 168 4.67 3.50 1.23
N ASN A 169 5.97 3.84 1.20
CA ASN A 169 6.65 4.37 2.38
C ASN A 169 6.00 5.67 2.87
N TRP A 170 5.61 6.57 1.97
CA TRP A 170 4.93 7.83 2.30
C TRP A 170 3.58 7.62 3.01
N PHE A 171 2.77 6.63 2.59
CA PHE A 171 1.53 6.29 3.28
C PHE A 171 1.80 5.76 4.70
N PHE A 172 2.79 4.86 4.86
CA PHE A 172 3.09 4.31 6.17
C PHE A 172 3.76 5.29 7.12
N ILE A 173 4.59 6.21 6.65
CA ILE A 173 5.13 7.30 7.48
C ILE A 173 3.98 8.07 8.14
N GLN A 174 2.94 8.44 7.38
CA GLN A 174 1.75 9.10 7.93
C GLN A 174 0.95 8.23 8.89
N GLY A 175 0.78 6.94 8.56
CA GLY A 175 0.12 6.00 9.46
C GLY A 175 0.86 5.93 10.79
N LEU A 176 2.19 5.75 10.77
CA LEU A 176 3.02 5.69 11.97
C LEU A 176 2.96 6.99 12.79
N GLU A 177 3.04 8.16 12.13
CA GLU A 177 2.88 9.47 12.76
C GLU A 177 1.52 9.60 13.46
N ARG A 178 0.43 9.16 12.81
CA ARG A 178 -0.94 9.17 13.38
C ARG A 178 -1.03 8.37 14.68
N TYR A 179 -0.27 7.28 14.80
CA TYR A 179 -0.22 6.45 16.00
C TYR A 179 0.87 6.85 17.02
N GLY A 180 1.55 7.98 16.80
CA GLY A 180 2.62 8.45 17.70
C GLY A 180 3.90 7.61 17.63
N LEU A 181 4.07 6.79 16.60
CA LEU A 181 5.26 5.97 16.33
C LEU A 181 6.31 6.82 15.59
N GLN A 182 6.71 7.93 16.20
CA GLN A 182 7.53 8.96 15.55
C GLN A 182 8.93 8.46 15.19
N THR A 183 9.56 7.68 16.09
CA THR A 183 10.91 7.14 15.85
C THR A 183 10.92 6.21 14.64
N GLU A 184 9.88 5.40 14.52
CA GLU A 184 9.67 4.45 13.42
C GLU A 184 9.40 5.18 12.10
N ALA A 185 8.52 6.19 12.13
CA ALA A 185 8.24 7.03 10.98
C ALA A 185 9.49 7.77 10.48
N ASP A 186 10.29 8.29 11.40
CA ASP A 186 11.54 9.00 11.11
C ASP A 186 12.59 8.08 10.45
N GLU A 187 12.71 6.85 10.91
CA GLU A 187 13.64 5.88 10.32
C GLU A 187 13.20 5.44 8.92
N LEU A 188 11.90 5.18 8.72
CA LEU A 188 11.34 4.87 7.41
C LEU A 188 11.52 6.06 6.43
N ARG A 189 11.29 7.29 6.90
CA ARG A 189 11.55 8.53 6.15
C ARG A 189 13.02 8.64 5.79
N ARG A 190 13.93 8.47 6.74
CA ARG A 190 15.39 8.56 6.54
C ARG A 190 15.87 7.59 5.47
N LEU A 191 15.48 6.33 5.58
CA LEU A 191 15.86 5.30 4.60
C LEU A 191 15.26 5.55 3.22
N THR A 192 14.01 6.02 3.14
CA THR A 192 13.37 6.39 1.86
C THR A 192 14.14 7.51 1.16
N LEU A 193 14.49 8.57 1.90
CA LEU A 193 15.25 9.71 1.37
C LEU A 193 16.68 9.33 0.98
N GLU A 194 17.33 8.46 1.74
CA GLU A 194 18.65 7.92 1.41
C GLU A 194 18.61 7.13 0.10
N LEU A 195 17.57 6.33 -0.10
CA LEU A 195 17.36 5.54 -1.31
C LEU A 195 17.19 6.46 -2.54
N VAL A 196 16.30 7.46 -2.45
CA VAL A 196 16.08 8.43 -3.52
C VAL A 196 17.35 9.25 -3.80
N SER A 197 18.07 9.68 -2.76
CA SER A 197 19.33 10.43 -2.90
C SER A 197 20.39 9.64 -3.67
N ARG A 198 20.46 8.32 -3.44
CA ARG A 198 21.43 7.43 -4.09
C ARG A 198 21.06 7.09 -5.53
N SER A 199 19.78 6.84 -5.80
CA SER A 199 19.33 6.19 -7.04
C SER A 199 18.45 7.07 -7.93
N GLY A 200 18.20 8.31 -7.52
CA GLY A 200 17.36 9.27 -8.22
C GLY A 200 15.87 8.99 -8.06
N PHE A 201 15.04 9.78 -8.74
CA PHE A 201 13.59 9.64 -8.75
C PHE A 201 13.17 8.59 -9.77
N VAL A 202 13.01 7.34 -9.33
CA VAL A 202 12.55 6.25 -10.20
C VAL A 202 11.27 5.62 -9.68
N GLU A 203 10.65 4.76 -10.48
CA GLU A 203 9.36 4.14 -10.20
C GLU A 203 9.40 3.30 -8.92
N TYR A 204 10.40 2.42 -8.78
CA TYR A 204 10.65 1.56 -7.62
C TYR A 204 12.12 1.13 -7.57
N TYR A 205 12.51 0.48 -6.47
CA TYR A 205 13.91 0.20 -6.17
C TYR A 205 14.13 -1.25 -5.74
N ASP A 206 15.27 -1.82 -6.13
CA ASP A 206 15.66 -3.17 -5.71
C ASP A 206 16.01 -3.14 -4.20
N PRO A 207 15.30 -3.91 -3.35
CA PRO A 207 15.47 -3.83 -1.89
C PRO A 207 16.83 -4.35 -1.40
N ARG A 208 17.58 -5.06 -2.25
CA ARG A 208 18.90 -5.64 -1.92
C ARG A 208 20.02 -4.65 -2.18
N SER A 209 19.97 -3.98 -3.32
CA SER A 209 21.03 -3.08 -3.76
C SER A 209 20.71 -1.61 -3.52
N GLY A 210 19.43 -1.25 -3.42
CA GLY A 210 18.92 0.12 -3.49
C GLY A 210 18.93 0.67 -4.92
N GLY A 211 19.23 -0.16 -5.92
CA GLY A 211 19.40 0.25 -7.31
C GLY A 211 18.07 0.61 -7.97
N PRO A 212 18.09 1.52 -8.97
CA PRO A 212 16.88 1.96 -9.65
C PRO A 212 16.28 0.86 -10.53
N LEU A 213 14.95 0.76 -10.54
CA LEU A 213 14.17 -0.13 -11.39
C LEU A 213 13.02 0.64 -12.06
N GLY A 214 12.44 0.07 -13.12
CA GLY A 214 11.29 0.65 -13.79
C GLY A 214 11.63 1.92 -14.56
N VAL A 215 10.74 2.91 -14.48
CA VAL A 215 10.87 4.19 -15.19
C VAL A 215 11.71 5.20 -14.39
N SER A 216 12.60 5.93 -15.07
CA SER A 216 13.33 7.08 -14.52
C SER A 216 12.53 8.38 -14.56
N ASP A 217 12.95 9.39 -13.79
CA ASP A 217 12.28 10.70 -13.69
C ASP A 217 10.81 10.57 -13.28
N PHE A 218 10.53 9.64 -12.36
CA PHE A 218 9.18 9.26 -11.98
C PHE A 218 8.53 10.32 -11.09
N SER A 219 7.42 10.89 -11.55
CA SER A 219 6.89 12.15 -11.00
C SER A 219 6.43 12.03 -9.55
N TRP A 220 5.76 10.94 -9.15
CA TRP A 220 5.36 10.82 -7.74
C TRP A 220 6.57 10.65 -6.81
N SER A 221 7.68 10.12 -7.31
CA SER A 221 8.85 9.85 -6.47
C SER A 221 9.49 11.19 -6.13
N ALA A 222 9.56 12.10 -7.11
CA ALA A 222 9.96 13.47 -6.90
C ALA A 222 8.98 14.23 -5.98
N ALA A 223 7.67 14.18 -6.27
CA ALA A 223 6.66 14.93 -5.52
C ALA A 223 6.60 14.51 -4.04
N LEU A 224 6.58 13.21 -3.75
CA LEU A 224 6.52 12.70 -2.39
C LEU A 224 7.84 12.86 -1.65
N THR A 225 8.98 12.85 -2.36
CA THR A 225 10.27 13.22 -1.74
C THR A 225 10.28 14.67 -1.30
N LEU A 226 9.71 15.59 -2.10
CA LEU A 226 9.57 16.99 -1.70
C LEU A 226 8.71 17.12 -0.44
N ASP A 227 7.58 16.41 -0.37
CA ASP A 227 6.75 16.39 0.84
C ASP A 227 7.55 15.90 2.06
N LEU A 228 8.22 14.75 1.96
CA LEU A 228 9.01 14.18 3.05
C LEU A 228 10.15 15.08 3.53
N LEU A 229 10.76 15.88 2.64
CA LEU A 229 11.82 16.84 2.98
C LEU A 229 11.29 18.10 3.67
N LEU A 230 10.06 18.50 3.35
CA LEU A 230 9.44 19.73 3.86
C LEU A 230 8.59 19.48 5.12
N ARG A 231 8.38 18.22 5.49
CA ARG A 231 7.72 17.85 6.74
C ARG A 231 8.52 18.32 7.96
N PRO A 232 7.86 18.92 8.96
CA PRO A 232 8.50 19.37 10.20
C PRO A 232 9.08 18.22 11.05
#